data_AF-A0A960K6B5-F1
#
_entry.id   AF-A0A960K6B5-F1
#
_cell.length_a   1.000
_cell.length_b   1.000
_cell.length_c   1.000
_cell.angle_alpha   90.00
_cell.angle_beta   90.00
_cell.angle_gamma   90.00
#
_symmetry.space_group_name_H-M   'P 1'
#
loop_
_entity.id
_entity.type
_entity.pdbx_description
1 polymer ?
#
loop_
_entity_poly.entity_id
_entity_poly.type
_entity_poly.pdbx_seq_one_letter_code
_entity_poly.pdbx_strand_id
1 'polypeptide(L)'
;LNIVEAILLGLPAVATGYGGNVDFCDPASVDLIDFDLVPGEDPQGLYQGSFHWAEPRLEHFCALLKELDGRGTDELDERRRQARERVFEHFSTERIRDLVTTRLVVLRQVEAE
;
A
#
# COMPACT_ATOMS: atom_id res chain seq x y z
N LEU A 1 5.13 4.47 -7.44
CA LEU A 1 3.71 4.26 -7.08
C LEU A 1 3.29 5.53 -6.37
N ASN A 2 2.20 6.15 -6.82
CA ASN A 2 1.72 7.45 -6.34
C ASN A 2 1.56 7.54 -4.81
N ILE A 3 1.10 6.47 -4.14
CA ILE A 3 0.93 6.45 -2.67
C ILE A 3 2.28 6.61 -1.96
N VAL A 4 3.30 5.86 -2.38
CA VAL A 4 4.65 5.96 -1.82
C VAL A 4 5.27 7.32 -2.10
N GLU A 5 5.07 7.86 -3.30
CA GLU A 5 5.55 9.20 -3.65
C GLU A 5 4.93 10.27 -2.74
N ALA A 6 3.62 10.20 -2.47
CA ALA A 6 2.95 11.10 -1.53
C ALA A 6 3.53 10.99 -0.11
N ILE A 7 3.71 9.76 0.40
CA ILE A 7 4.32 9.49 1.72
C ILE A 7 5.73 10.12 1.81
N LEU A 8 6.57 9.91 0.80
CA LEU A 8 7.95 10.43 0.78
C LEU A 8 7.99 11.96 0.71
N LEU A 9 6.99 12.59 0.09
CA LEU A 9 6.81 14.04 0.07
C LEU A 9 6.19 14.59 1.38
N GLY A 10 5.85 13.73 2.34
CA GLY A 10 5.22 14.13 3.60
C GLY A 10 3.75 14.53 3.44
N LEU A 11 3.10 14.11 2.36
CA LEU A 11 1.68 14.35 2.15
C LEU A 11 0.86 13.26 2.88
N PRO A 12 -0.26 13.62 3.53
CA PRO A 12 -1.20 12.62 3.99
C PRO A 12 -1.73 11.85 2.79
N ALA A 13 -1.87 10.53 2.94
CA ALA A 13 -2.38 9.65 1.90
C ALA A 13 -3.62 8.92 2.42
N VAL A 14 -4.56 8.70 1.50
CA VAL A 14 -5.74 7.86 1.70
C VAL A 14 -5.73 6.80 0.59
N ALA A 15 -5.87 5.54 0.95
CA ALA A 15 -5.79 4.44 0.00
C ALA A 15 -6.77 3.32 0.37
N THR A 16 -7.16 2.48 -0.58
CA THR A 16 -7.98 1.30 -0.29
C THR A 16 -7.21 0.33 0.61
N GLY A 17 -7.86 -0.25 1.62
CA GLY A 17 -7.29 -1.25 2.52
C GLY A 17 -7.05 -2.64 1.88
N TYR A 18 -6.71 -2.70 0.59
CA TYR A 18 -6.62 -3.96 -0.17
C TYR A 18 -5.47 -3.95 -1.17
N GLY A 19 -4.76 -5.08 -1.28
CA GLY A 19 -3.72 -5.29 -2.28
C GLY A 19 -2.34 -4.82 -1.81
N GLY A 20 -1.37 -4.75 -2.73
CA GLY A 20 0.05 -4.54 -2.38
C GLY A 20 0.38 -3.20 -1.72
N ASN A 21 -0.52 -2.21 -1.72
CA ASN A 21 -0.29 -0.97 -0.99
C ASN A 21 -0.33 -1.17 0.54
N VAL A 22 -1.04 -2.18 1.04
CA VAL A 22 -1.12 -2.43 2.49
C VAL A 22 0.18 -2.98 3.08
N ASP A 23 1.15 -3.38 2.24
CA ASP A 23 2.48 -3.80 2.69
C ASP A 23 3.31 -2.64 3.27
N PHE A 24 2.96 -1.40 2.92
CA PHE A 24 3.61 -0.17 3.44
C PHE A 24 2.62 0.90 3.90
N CYS A 25 1.31 0.66 3.79
CA CYS A 25 0.25 1.49 4.33
C CYS A 25 -0.47 0.74 5.44
N ASP A 26 -0.51 1.30 6.65
CA ASP A 26 -1.28 0.74 7.76
C ASP A 26 -2.13 1.83 8.44
N PRO A 27 -3.15 1.48 9.24
CA PRO A 27 -4.05 2.46 9.85
C PRO A 27 -3.34 3.49 10.74
N ALA A 28 -2.14 3.21 11.27
CA ALA A 28 -1.40 4.19 12.05
C ALA A 28 -0.75 5.27 11.15
N SER A 29 -0.41 4.96 9.90
CA SER A 29 0.39 5.81 9.02
C SER A 29 -0.36 6.38 7.82
N VAL A 30 -1.36 5.66 7.32
CA VAL A 30 -2.16 5.98 6.12
C VAL A 30 -3.62 5.67 6.40
N ASP A 31 -4.53 6.54 5.97
CA ASP A 31 -5.97 6.26 6.13
C ASP A 31 -6.40 5.21 5.11
N LEU A 32 -6.84 4.06 5.60
CA LEU A 32 -7.26 2.94 4.78
C LEU A 32 -8.78 2.91 4.64
N ILE A 33 -9.25 3.05 3.40
CA ILE A 33 -10.67 3.00 3.05
C ILE A 33 -11.11 1.52 3.05
N ASP A 34 -12.26 1.27 3.68
CA ASP A 34 -12.98 0.01 3.54
C ASP A 34 -13.38 -0.22 2.08
N PHE A 35 -13.59 -1.48 1.72
CA PHE A 35 -13.94 -1.86 0.37
C PHE A 35 -14.87 -3.06 0.36
N ASP A 36 -15.54 -3.23 -0.77
CA ASP A 36 -16.28 -4.43 -1.11
C ASP A 36 -15.57 -5.14 -2.26
N LEU A 37 -15.44 -6.47 -2.16
CA LEU A 37 -14.90 -7.27 -3.26
C LEU A 37 -16.00 -7.50 -4.28
N VAL A 38 -15.88 -6.88 -5.44
CA VAL A 38 -16.83 -6.99 -6.55
C VAL A 38 -16.23 -7.79 -7.70
N PRO A 39 -17.03 -8.51 -8.50
CA PRO A 39 -16.52 -9.18 -9.69
C PRO A 39 -15.75 -8.21 -10.57
N GLY A 40 -14.55 -8.61 -10.96
CA GLY A 40 -13.68 -7.76 -11.75
C GLY A 40 -14.08 -7.76 -13.22
N GLU A 41 -14.18 -6.56 -13.79
CA GLU A 41 -14.31 -6.37 -15.23
C GLU A 41 -12.95 -5.97 -15.80
N ASP A 42 -12.57 -6.57 -16.93
CA ASP A 42 -11.35 -6.25 -17.66
C ASP A 42 -11.63 -6.21 -19.17
N PRO A 43 -12.04 -5.03 -19.67
CA PRO A 43 -12.27 -4.81 -21.09
C PRO A 43 -11.03 -5.04 -21.96
N GLN A 44 -9.83 -4.99 -21.38
CA GLN A 44 -8.54 -5.14 -22.07
C GLN A 44 -8.11 -6.61 -22.19
N GLY A 45 -8.72 -7.53 -21.44
CA GLY A 45 -8.43 -8.97 -21.50
C GLY A 45 -7.03 -9.36 -21.03
N LEU A 46 -6.45 -8.59 -20.11
CA LEU A 46 -5.16 -8.82 -19.46
C LEU A 46 -5.23 -9.89 -18.35
N TYR A 47 -6.37 -9.99 -17.67
CA TYR A 47 -6.60 -10.92 -16.57
C TYR A 47 -7.36 -12.16 -17.05
N GLN A 48 -6.92 -13.34 -16.59
CA GLN A 48 -7.55 -14.61 -16.91
C GLN A 48 -8.41 -15.11 -15.76
N GLY A 49 -9.55 -15.70 -16.10
CA GLY A 49 -10.47 -16.31 -15.14
C GLY A 49 -11.32 -15.29 -14.38
N SER A 50 -12.01 -15.76 -13.34
CA SER A 50 -12.77 -14.91 -12.44
C SER A 50 -11.86 -14.28 -11.38
N PHE A 51 -11.90 -12.97 -11.25
CA PHE A 51 -11.19 -12.21 -10.22
C PHE A 51 -12.12 -11.15 -9.62
N HIS A 52 -11.64 -10.48 -8.58
CA HIS A 52 -12.40 -9.43 -7.89
C HIS A 52 -11.58 -8.15 -7.80
N TRP A 53 -12.27 -7.00 -7.88
CA TRP A 53 -11.74 -5.69 -7.55
C TRP A 53 -12.16 -5.27 -6.14
N ALA A 54 -11.31 -4.50 -5.47
CA ALA A 54 -11.66 -3.85 -4.22
C ALA A 54 -12.30 -2.49 -4.53
N GLU A 55 -13.63 -2.47 -4.57
CA GLU A 55 -14.42 -1.26 -4.77
C GLU A 55 -14.43 -0.45 -3.46
N PRO A 56 -13.87 0.77 -3.43
CA PRO A 56 -13.80 1.57 -2.21
C PRO A 56 -15.19 2.03 -1.75
N ARG A 57 -15.45 1.95 -0.44
CA ARG A 57 -16.68 2.49 0.16
C ARG A 57 -16.60 4.01 0.26
N LEU A 58 -17.34 4.70 -0.60
CA LEU A 58 -17.33 6.16 -0.71
C LEU A 58 -17.75 6.87 0.59
N GLU A 59 -18.68 6.28 1.35
CA GLU A 59 -19.11 6.82 2.64
C GLU A 59 -17.95 6.86 3.64
N HIS A 60 -17.15 5.80 3.68
CA HIS A 60 -15.97 5.73 4.54
C HIS A 60 -14.88 6.69 4.05
N PHE A 61 -14.64 6.76 2.74
CA PHE A 61 -13.70 7.73 2.17
C PHE A 61 -14.05 9.17 2.57
N CYS A 62 -15.33 9.54 2.44
CA CYS A 62 -15.82 10.86 2.86
C CYS A 62 -15.63 11.12 4.35
N ALA A 63 -15.82 10.10 5.20
CA ALA A 63 -15.59 10.22 6.64
C ALA A 63 -14.11 10.49 6.96
N LEU A 64 -13.20 9.72 6.35
CA LEU A 64 -11.76 9.87 6.52
C LEU A 64 -11.26 11.25 6.08
N LEU A 65 -11.77 11.80 4.98
CA LEU A 65 -11.41 13.16 4.56
C LEU A 65 -11.84 14.24 5.56
N LYS A 66 -13.02 14.09 6.17
CA LYS A 66 -13.49 15.02 7.22
C LYS A 66 -12.67 14.91 8.50
N GLU A 67 -12.30 13.68 8.87
CA GLU A 67 -11.40 13.45 9.99
C GLU A 67 -10.02 14.06 9.73
N LEU A 68 -9.48 13.86 8.53
CA LEU A 68 -8.19 14.41 8.12
C LEU A 68 -8.15 15.94 8.21
N ASP A 69 -9.22 16.61 7.78
CA ASP A 69 -9.37 18.08 7.89
C ASP A 69 -9.40 18.57 9.35
N GLY A 70 -9.89 17.73 10.27
CA GLY A 70 -9.97 18.02 11.70
C GLY A 70 -8.73 17.67 12.52
N ARG A 71 -7.72 16.99 11.95
CA ARG A 71 -6.53 16.55 12.69
C ARG A 71 -5.56 17.69 12.98
N GLY A 72 -4.96 17.64 14.17
CA GLY A 72 -3.90 18.57 14.57
C GLY A 72 -2.58 18.30 13.85
N THR A 73 -1.73 19.33 13.74
CA THR A 73 -0.41 19.23 13.09
C THR A 73 0.46 18.13 13.70
N ASP A 74 0.51 18.03 15.04
CA ASP A 74 1.35 17.05 15.74
C ASP A 74 0.96 15.61 15.40
N GLU A 75 -0.34 15.32 15.32
CA GLU A 75 -0.84 14.01 14.91
C GLU A 75 -0.46 13.71 13.45
N LEU A 76 -0.65 14.67 12.55
CA LEU A 76 -0.30 14.50 11.14
C LEU A 76 1.19 14.28 10.94
N ASP A 77 2.03 14.99 11.67
CA ASP A 77 3.49 14.86 11.60
C ASP A 77 3.96 13.50 12.10
N GLU A 78 3.36 13.00 13.19
CA GLU A 78 3.65 11.66 13.69
C GLU A 78 3.25 10.58 12.68
N ARG A 79 2.05 10.68 12.09
CA ARG A 79 1.59 9.72 11.07
C ARG A 79 2.47 9.74 9.82
N ARG A 80 2.87 10.93 9.35
CA ARG A 80 3.80 11.10 8.22
C ARG A 80 5.16 10.46 8.51
N ARG A 81 5.68 10.65 9.73
CA ARG A 81 6.94 10.03 10.16
C ARG A 81 6.83 8.51 10.12
N GLN A 82 5.78 7.94 10.72
CA GLN A 82 5.53 6.49 10.71
C GLN A 82 5.39 5.94 9.28
N ALA A 83 4.67 6.64 8.40
CA ALA A 83 4.50 6.24 7.00
C ALA A 83 5.85 6.15 6.27
N ARG A 84 6.70 7.17 6.43
CA ARG A 84 8.03 7.20 5.81
C ARG A 84 8.93 6.09 6.34
N GLU A 85 8.93 5.87 7.65
CA GLU A 85 9.72 4.80 8.27
C GLU A 85 9.35 3.43 7.72
N ARG A 86 8.06 3.12 7.59
CA ARG A 86 7.60 1.84 7.00
C ARG A 86 8.01 1.67 5.55
N VAL A 87 7.90 2.73 4.74
CA VAL A 87 8.38 2.68 3.34
C VAL A 87 9.86 2.30 3.30
N PHE A 88 10.70 2.87 4.15
CA PHE A 88 12.13 2.53 4.20
C PHE A 88 12.38 1.13 4.78
N GLU A 89 11.62 0.71 5.78
CA GLU A 89 11.73 -0.62 6.40
C GLU A 89 11.44 -1.74 5.39
N HIS A 90 10.37 -1.59 4.60
CA HIS A 90 9.90 -2.64 3.71
C HIS A 90 10.37 -2.52 2.26
N PHE A 91 10.61 -1.28 1.77
CA PHE A 91 10.83 -1.00 0.34
C PHE A 91 12.08 -0.16 0.05
N SER A 92 13.05 -0.11 0.97
CA SER A 92 14.38 0.43 0.66
C SER A 92 15.10 -0.41 -0.40
N THR A 93 16.02 0.23 -1.13
CA THR A 93 16.87 -0.44 -2.12
C THR A 93 17.63 -1.61 -1.51
N GLU A 94 18.16 -1.44 -0.30
CA GLU A 94 18.85 -2.46 0.47
C GLU A 94 17.92 -3.64 0.76
N ARG A 95 16.71 -3.38 1.25
CA ARG A 95 15.74 -4.43 1.57
C ARG A 95 15.35 -5.26 0.36
N ILE A 96 15.09 -4.59 -0.77
CA ILE A 96 14.73 -5.26 -2.03
C ILE A 96 15.91 -6.05 -2.58
N ARG A 97 17.12 -5.49 -2.57
CA ARG A 97 18.34 -6.19 -2.98
C ARG A 97 18.52 -7.48 -2.19
N ASP A 98 18.37 -7.41 -0.87
CA ASP A 98 18.58 -8.56 0.00
C ASP A 98 17.53 -9.64 -0.28
N LEU A 99 16.25 -9.26 -0.42
CA LEU A 99 15.16 -10.18 -0.76
C LEU A 99 15.41 -10.91 -2.08
N VAL A 100 15.79 -10.17 -3.14
CA VAL A 100 16.07 -10.74 -4.46
C VAL A 100 17.29 -11.67 -4.40
N THR A 101 18.37 -11.23 -3.75
CA THR A 101 19.61 -12.02 -3.64
C THR A 101 19.38 -13.32 -2.89
N THR A 102 18.67 -13.28 -1.76
CA THR A 102 18.29 -14.49 -1.01
C THR A 102 17.48 -15.44 -1.89
N ARG A 103 16.52 -14.94 -2.67
CA ARG A 103 15.71 -15.80 -3.53
C ARG A 103 16.52 -16.43 -4.66
N LEU A 104 17.45 -15.69 -5.26
CA LEU A 104 18.34 -16.20 -6.32
C LEU A 104 19.24 -17.33 -5.82
N VAL A 105 19.75 -17.25 -4.59
CA VAL A 105 20.55 -18.33 -3.99
C VAL A 105 19.74 -19.62 -3.88
N VAL A 106 18.50 -19.52 -3.37
CA VAL A 106 17.61 -20.68 -3.24
C VAL A 106 17.29 -21.32 -4.59
N LEU A 107 16.99 -20.51 -5.61
CA LEU A 107 16.65 -21.03 -6.94
C LEU A 107 17.82 -21.76 -7.60
N ARG A 108 19.05 -21.26 -7.44
CA ARG A 108 20.25 -21.93 -7.97
C ARG A 108 20.56 -23.26 -7.30
N GLN A 109 20.17 -23.43 -6.03
CA GLN A 109 20.33 -24.71 -5.34
C GLN A 109 19.36 -25.75 -5.87
N VAL A 110 18.11 -25.36 -6.13
CA VAL A 110 17.09 -26.24 -6.73
C VAL A 110 17.45 -26.67 -8.16
N GLU A 111 18.08 -25.81 -8.94
CA GLU A 111 18.53 -26.17 -10.31
C GLU A 111 19.75 -27.12 -10.33
N ALA A 112 20.50 -27.22 -9.22
CA ALA A 112 21.70 -28.05 -9.13
C ALA A 112 21.41 -29.48 -8.63
N GLU A 113 20.18 -29.76 -8.18
CA GLU A 113 19.67 -31.05 -7.72
C GLU A 113 18.84 -31.75 -8.81
#